data_AF-A0A938H950-F1
#
_entry.id   AF-A0A938H950-F1
#
_cell.length_a   1.000
_cell.length_b   1.000
_cell.length_c   1.000
_cell.angle_alpha   90.00
_cell.angle_beta   90.00
_cell.angle_gamma   90.00
#
_symmetry.space_group_name_H-M   'P 1'
#
loop_
_entity.id
_entity.type
_entity.pdbx_description
1 polymer ?
#
loop_
_entity_poly.entity_id
_entity_poly.type
_entity_poly.pdbx_seq_one_letter_code
_entity_poly.pdbx_strand_id
1 'polypeptide(L)' 'LLKRLADAFPNAVKNWSDGLKLDLEEGWLHVRKSNTEPILRIYSEAGHEHAAAELADKARQILGS' A
#
# COMPACT_ATOMS: atom_id res chain seq x y z
N LEU A 1 1.40 -11.32 5.28
CA LEU A 1 0.99 -10.51 4.11
C LEU A 1 1.41 -9.05 4.24
N LEU A 2 0.74 -8.21 5.04
CA LEU A 2 1.09 -6.78 5.15
C LEU A 2 2.50 -6.51 5.71
N LYS A 3 3.06 -7.41 6.53
CA LYS A 3 4.47 -7.30 6.97
C LYS A 3 5.45 -7.31 5.79
N ARG A 4 5.29 -8.23 4.83
CA ARG A 4 6.12 -8.28 3.61
C ARG A 4 6.01 -6.97 2.80
N LEU A 5 4.81 -6.39 2.75
CA LEU A 5 4.61 -5.09 2.13
C LEU A 5 5.36 -3.99 2.90
N ALA A 6 5.26 -3.94 4.22
CA ALA A 6 6.01 -2.97 5.02
C ALA A 6 7.53 -3.10 4.87
N ASP A 7 8.04 -4.34 4.77
CA ASP A 7 9.47 -4.63 4.60
C ASP A 7 9.99 -4.19 3.22
N ALA A 8 9.14 -4.20 2.19
CA ALA A 8 9.47 -3.69 0.85
C ALA A 8 9.59 -2.16 0.77
N PHE A 9 9.12 -1.44 1.79
CA PHE A 9 9.19 0.02 1.90
C PHE A 9 9.83 0.42 3.25
N PRO A 10 11.14 0.15 3.44
CA PRO A 10 11.80 0.35 4.72
C PRO A 10 11.79 1.82 5.18
N ASN A 11 11.92 2.76 4.24
CA ASN A 11 11.98 4.20 4.50
C ASN A 11 10.60 4.86 4.67
N ALA A 12 9.51 4.13 4.42
CA ALA A 12 8.18 4.66 4.63
C ALA A 12 7.87 4.80 6.12
N VAL A 13 7.17 5.87 6.48
CA VAL A 13 6.52 5.97 7.79
C VAL A 13 5.30 5.04 7.78
N LYS A 14 5.23 4.16 8.77
CA LYS A 14 4.26 3.06 8.81
C LYS A 14 3.17 3.37 9.83
N ASN A 15 1.91 3.35 9.38
CA ASN A 15 0.75 3.46 10.25
C ASN A 15 -0.12 2.19 10.12
N TRP A 16 -0.44 1.59 11.26
CA TRP A 16 -1.16 0.31 11.36
C TRP A 16 -2.58 0.44 11.92
N SER A 17 -3.11 1.65 12.09
CA SER A 17 -4.41 1.89 12.73
C SER A 17 -5.60 1.29 11.95
N ASP A 18 -5.51 1.27 10.61
CA ASP A 18 -6.55 0.75 9.72
C ASP A 18 -5.90 -0.02 8.55
N GLY A 19 -5.34 -1.19 8.81
CA GLY A 19 -4.52 -1.92 7.83
C GLY A 19 -3.08 -1.44 7.86
N LEU A 20 -2.49 -1.16 6.71
CA LEU A 20 -1.13 -0.63 6.59
C LEU A 20 -1.13 0.58 5.66
N LYS A 21 -0.89 1.75 6.22
CA LYS A 21 -0.56 2.96 5.45
C LYS A 21 0.95 3.19 5.50
N LEU A 22 1.52 3.46 4.34
CA LEU A 22 2.92 3.76 4.09
C LEU A 22 2.97 5.17 3.52
N ASP A 23 3.42 6.12 4.33
CA ASP A 23 3.69 7.48 3.88
C ASP A 23 5.13 7.53 3.34
N LEU A 24 5.25 7.87 2.05
CA LEU A 24 6.49 8.00 1.28
C LEU A 24 6.81 9.49 1.07
N GLU A 25 8.02 9.79 0.59
CA GLU A 25 8.41 11.18 0.30
C GLU A 25 7.53 11.82 -0.78
N GLU A 26 7.19 11.07 -1.84
CA GLU A 26 6.43 11.58 -2.99
C GLU A 26 4.96 11.09 -3.03
N GLY A 27 4.43 10.58 -1.93
CA GLY A 27 3.05 10.08 -1.90
C GLY A 27 2.77 9.09 -0.79
N TRP A 28 1.74 8.28 -0.95
CA TRP A 28 1.36 7.28 0.05
C TRP A 28 0.68 6.07 -0.56
N LEU A 29 0.81 4.93 0.13
CA LEU A 29 0.15 3.67 -0.19
C LEU A 29 -0.63 3.19 1.02
N HIS A 30 -1.91 2.89 0.87
CA HIS A 30 -2.75 2.36 1.93
C HIS A 30 -3.39 1.04 1.52
N VAL A 31 -3.07 -0.02 2.25
CA VAL A 31 -3.63 -1.35 2.04
C VAL A 31 -4.39 -1.80 3.28
N ARG A 32 -5.66 -2.17 3.10
CA ARG A 32 -6.47 -2.70 4.19
C ARG A 32 -7.36 -3.85 3.75
N LYS A 33 -7.71 -4.72 4.70
CA LYS A 33 -8.74 -5.74 4.50
C LYS A 33 -10.10 -5.07 4.55
N SER A 34 -11.02 -5.43 3.65
CA SER A 34 -12.40 -4.99 3.76
C SER A 34 -13.08 -5.63 4.97
N ASN A 35 -13.86 -4.83 5.70
CA ASN A 35 -14.62 -5.30 6.86
C ASN A 35 -15.88 -6.08 6.44
N THR A 36 -16.45 -5.77 5.27
CA THR A 36 -17.76 -6.26 4.83
C THR A 36 -17.69 -7.23 3.65
N GLU A 37 -16.54 -7.34 3.00
CA GLU A 37 -16.35 -8.15 1.78
C GLU A 37 -15.02 -8.90 1.88
N PRO A 38 -14.86 -10.09 1.28
CA PRO A 38 -13.62 -10.85 1.31
C PRO A 38 -12.57 -10.31 0.31
N ILE A 39 -12.32 -8.99 0.33
CA ILE A 39 -11.41 -8.29 -0.59
C ILE A 39 -10.34 -7.48 0.16
N LEU A 40 -9.21 -7.24 -0.50
CA LEU A 40 -8.21 -6.25 -0.10
C LEU A 40 -8.43 -4.96 -0.88
N ARG A 41 -8.41 -3.83 -0.17
CA ARG A 41 -8.45 -2.50 -0.78
C ARG A 41 -7.05 -1.92 -0.80
N ILE A 42 -6.65 -1.38 -1.94
CA ILE A 42 -5.36 -0.74 -2.18
C ILE A 42 -5.66 0.66 -2.71
N TYR A 43 -5.12 1.67 -2.04
CA TYR A 43 -5.20 3.07 -2.43
C TYR A 43 -3.79 3.62 -2.54
N SER A 44 -3.53 4.42 -3.56
CA SER A 44 -2.21 4.99 -3.82
C SER A 44 -2.36 6.41 -4.34
N GLU A 45 -1.47 7.27 -3.89
CA GLU A 45 -1.35 8.65 -4.37
C GLU A 45 0.13 8.94 -4.62
N ALA A 46 0.41 9.68 -5.68
CA ALA A 46 1.74 10.14 -6.05
C ALA A 46 1.63 11.44 -6.88
N GLY A 47 2.77 12.05 -7.21
CA GLY A 47 2.82 13.31 -7.97
C GLY A 47 2.16 13.25 -9.37
N HIS A 48 1.95 12.08 -9.95
CA HIS A 48 1.19 11.89 -11.19
C HIS A 48 0.54 10.52 -11.27
N GLU A 49 -0.48 10.39 -12.12
CA GLU A 49 -1.32 9.19 -12.24
C GLU A 49 -0.51 7.91 -12.49
N HIS A 50 0.48 7.96 -13.38
CA HIS A 50 1.34 6.80 -13.68
C HIS A 50 2.10 6.30 -12.44
N ALA A 51 2.67 7.20 -11.62
CA ALA A 51 3.40 6.80 -10.42
C ALA A 51 2.47 6.21 -9.36
N ALA A 52 1.24 6.74 -9.24
CA ALA A 52 0.25 6.18 -8.35
C ALA A 52 -0.15 4.75 -8.81
N ALA A 53 -0.36 4.55 -10.12
CA ALA A 53 -0.65 3.24 -10.67
C ALA A 53 0.49 2.23 -10.44
N GLU A 54 1.74 2.62 -10.70
CA GLU A 54 2.92 1.78 -10.42
C GLU A 54 3.04 1.41 -8.95
N LEU A 55 2.74 2.34 -8.04
CA LEU A 55 2.77 2.09 -6.60
C LEU A 55 1.71 1.06 -6.18
N ALA A 56 0.49 1.16 -6.71
CA ALA A 56 -0.56 0.17 -6.48
C ALA A 56 -0.20 -1.21 -7.07
N ASP A 57 0.37 -1.25 -8.28
CA ASP A 57 0.75 -2.50 -8.94
C ASP A 57 1.89 -3.21 -8.21
N LYS A 58 2.89 -2.46 -7.73
CA LYS A 58 3.94 -3.01 -6.87
C LYS A 58 3.35 -3.64 -5.60
N ALA A 59 2.38 -2.97 -4.97
CA ALA A 59 1.68 -3.53 -3.82
C ALA A 59 0.94 -4.83 -4.17
N ARG A 60 0.22 -4.86 -5.30
CA ARG A 60 -0.50 -6.06 -5.78
C ARG A 60 0.45 -7.24 -6.00
N GLN A 61 1.60 -7.02 -6.64
CA GLN A 61 2.59 -8.08 -6.89
C GLN A 61 3.14 -8.67 -5.58
N ILE A 62 3.46 -7.82 -4.60
CA ILE A 62 3.96 -8.27 -3.29
C ILE A 62 2.89 -9.07 -2.54
N LEU A 63 1.62 -8.64 -2.63
CA LEU A 63 0.51 -9.27 -1.91
C LEU A 63 -0.03 -10.54 -2.61
N GLY A 64 0.14 -10.66 -3.92
CA GLY A 64 -0.27 -11.82 -4.72
C GLY A 64 0.74 -12.98 -4.74
N SER A 65 1.90 -12.81 -4.10
CA SER A 65 2.93 -13.84 -3.89
C SER A 65 2.95 -14.30 -2.44
#